data_AF-A0A353ZZN4-F1
#
_entry.id   AF-A0A353ZZN4-F1
#
_cell.length_a   1.000
_cell.length_b   1.000
_cell.length_c   1.000
_cell.angle_alpha   90.00
_cell.angle_beta   90.00
_cell.angle_gamma   90.00
#
_symmetry.space_group_name_H-M   'P 1'
#
loop_
_entity.id
_entity.type
_entity.pdbx_description
1 polymer ?
#
loop_
_entity_poly.entity_id
_entity_poly.type
_entity_poly.pdbx_seq_one_letter_code
_entity_poly.pdbx_strand_id
1 'polypeptide(L)'
;MSKKVLRQKYFISKELRISIALIILWSLLVTAFFTYFAKELAEKIGNGTPLLIIVMLGYVLIIVVLTLLFSHRLIGPFERLNTEMRLIRSGEHHRRLNVRRNDDIYIRSFIKEVNMILQEYEMDMQYKKDLIMYIDSDLISIIALIEEGEPSKDKLRERVLAFHKKLKSNVEKT
;
A
#
# COMPACT_ATOMS: atom_id res chain seq x y z
N MET A 1 -31.53 8.86 14.12
CA MET A 1 -30.55 9.12 13.03
C MET A 1 -30.24 7.82 12.32
N SER A 2 -30.78 7.63 11.11
CA SER A 2 -30.56 6.42 10.30
C SER A 2 -29.15 6.44 9.69
N LYS A 3 -28.35 5.41 9.96
CA LYS A 3 -27.00 5.24 9.41
C LYS A 3 -27.11 5.05 7.89
N LYS A 4 -26.64 6.04 7.11
CA LYS A 4 -26.53 5.92 5.66
C LYS A 4 -25.52 4.81 5.34
N VAL A 5 -26.01 3.67 4.85
CA VAL A 5 -25.18 2.61 4.27
C VAL A 5 -24.57 3.17 2.99
N LEU A 6 -23.32 3.63 3.06
CA LEU A 6 -22.52 3.97 1.89
C LEU A 6 -22.37 2.72 1.04
N ARG A 7 -23.14 2.63 -0.05
CA ARG A 7 -22.94 1.62 -1.08
C ARG A 7 -21.51 1.77 -1.62
N GLN A 8 -20.63 0.84 -1.27
CA GLN A 8 -19.35 0.67 -1.94
C GLN A 8 -19.64 0.42 -3.43
N LYS A 9 -19.48 1.45 -4.26
CA LYS A 9 -19.35 1.27 -5.70
C LYS A 9 -18.04 0.53 -5.89
N TYR A 10 -18.12 -0.75 -6.22
CA TYR A 10 -16.97 -1.47 -6.78
C TYR A 10 -16.47 -0.66 -7.98
N PHE A 11 -15.34 0.01 -7.80
CA PHE A 11 -14.64 0.71 -8.87
C PHE A 11 -14.15 -0.37 -9.83
N ILE A 12 -14.98 -0.71 -10.81
CA ILE A 12 -14.52 -1.44 -11.98
C ILE A 12 -13.70 -0.42 -12.76
N SER A 13 -12.42 -0.28 -12.42
CA SER A 13 -11.52 0.64 -13.10
C SER A 13 -11.48 0.23 -14.58
N LYS A 14 -11.64 1.22 -15.48
CA LYS A 14 -11.56 0.98 -16.94
C LYS A 14 -10.25 0.27 -17.32
N GLU A 15 -9.20 0.53 -16.57
CA GLU A 15 -7.87 -0.03 -16.71
C GLU A 15 -7.82 -1.55 -16.45
N LEU A 16 -8.58 -2.06 -15.48
CA LEU A 16 -8.67 -3.50 -15.22
C LEU A 16 -9.33 -4.24 -16.39
N ARG A 17 -10.35 -3.61 -17.01
CA ARG A 17 -11.02 -4.17 -18.21
C ARG A 17 -10.08 -4.26 -19.40
N ILE A 18 -9.26 -3.22 -19.61
CA ILE A 18 -8.24 -3.23 -20.68
C ILE A 18 -7.22 -4.33 -20.41
N SER A 19 -6.80 -4.50 -19.17
CA SER A 19 -5.83 -5.55 -18.79
C SER A 19 -6.40 -6.96 -19.00
N ILE A 20 -7.65 -7.21 -18.60
CA ILE A 20 -8.34 -8.49 -18.84
C ILE A 20 -8.52 -8.73 -20.34
N ALA A 21 -8.98 -7.73 -21.10
CA ALA A 21 -9.13 -7.83 -22.55
C ALA A 21 -7.79 -8.13 -23.24
N LEU A 22 -6.71 -7.53 -22.78
CA LEU A 22 -5.36 -7.77 -23.28
C LEU A 22 -4.89 -9.20 -22.98
N ILE A 23 -5.16 -9.73 -21.78
CA ILE A 23 -4.86 -11.13 -21.43
C ILE A 23 -5.63 -12.10 -22.33
N ILE A 24 -6.93 -11.85 -22.53
CA ILE A 24 -7.76 -12.65 -23.44
C ILE A 24 -7.19 -12.59 -24.86
N LEU A 25 -6.86 -11.39 -25.37
CA LEU A 25 -6.29 -11.21 -26.69
C LEU A 25 -4.96 -11.96 -26.87
N TRP A 26 -4.04 -11.86 -25.91
CA TRP A 26 -2.79 -12.61 -25.93
C TRP A 26 -3.03 -14.13 -25.88
N SER A 27 -3.97 -14.60 -25.07
CA SER A 27 -4.28 -16.04 -24.99
C SER A 27 -4.80 -16.58 -26.34
N LEU A 28 -5.63 -15.80 -27.04
CA LEU A 28 -6.14 -16.15 -28.36
C LEU A 28 -5.01 -16.13 -29.42
N LEU A 29 -4.16 -15.09 -29.41
CA LEU A 29 -3.02 -14.99 -30.32
C LEU A 29 -2.04 -16.14 -30.16
N VAL A 30 -1.69 -16.49 -28.91
CA VAL A 30 -0.82 -17.63 -28.62
C VAL A 30 -1.46 -18.92 -29.12
N THR A 31 -2.75 -19.14 -28.85
CA THR A 31 -3.47 -20.34 -29.30
C THR A 31 -3.50 -20.45 -30.83
N ALA A 32 -3.78 -19.35 -31.53
CA ALA A 32 -3.81 -19.31 -32.99
C ALA A 32 -2.42 -19.57 -33.59
N PHE A 33 -1.38 -18.94 -33.04
CA PHE A 33 0.00 -19.16 -33.44
C PHE A 33 0.43 -20.62 -33.27
N PHE A 34 0.11 -21.24 -32.14
CA PHE A 34 0.44 -22.66 -31.90
C PHE A 34 -0.32 -23.60 -32.81
N THR A 35 -1.60 -23.34 -33.06
CA THR A 35 -2.40 -24.14 -34.00
C THR A 35 -1.79 -24.10 -35.39
N TYR A 36 -1.40 -22.90 -35.86
CA TYR A 36 -0.73 -22.73 -37.14
C TYR A 36 0.63 -23.44 -37.18
N PHE A 37 1.47 -23.22 -36.17
CA PHE A 37 2.80 -23.83 -36.08
C PHE A 37 2.74 -25.36 -36.02
N ALA A 38 1.79 -25.91 -35.25
CA ALA A 38 1.55 -27.34 -35.18
C ALA A 38 1.11 -27.92 -36.53
N LYS A 39 0.26 -27.20 -37.28
CA LYS A 39 -0.16 -27.62 -38.63
C LYS A 39 1.03 -27.63 -39.62
N GLU A 40 1.83 -26.57 -39.63
CA GLU A 40 3.01 -26.48 -40.50
C GLU A 40 4.04 -27.58 -40.18
N LEU A 41 4.23 -27.89 -38.89
CA LEU A 41 5.10 -29.00 -38.47
C LEU A 41 4.51 -30.36 -38.82
N ALA A 42 3.18 -30.53 -38.71
CA ALA A 42 2.48 -31.76 -39.07
C ALA A 42 2.66 -32.10 -40.55
N GLU A 43 2.61 -31.09 -41.42
CA GLU A 43 2.81 -31.25 -42.87
C GLU A 43 4.25 -31.69 -43.21
N LYS A 44 5.25 -31.31 -42.40
CA LYS A 44 6.67 -31.64 -42.65
C LYS A 44 7.16 -32.92 -41.98
N ILE A 45 6.72 -33.17 -40.75
CA ILE A 45 7.21 -34.27 -39.89
C ILE A 45 6.23 -35.46 -39.91
N GLY A 46 5.02 -35.25 -40.41
CA GLY A 46 3.93 -36.22 -40.37
C GLY A 46 3.18 -36.19 -39.04
N ASN A 47 1.95 -36.72 -39.06
CA ASN A 47 1.13 -36.84 -37.86
C ASN A 47 1.59 -38.05 -37.03
N GLY A 48 2.18 -37.78 -35.86
CA GLY A 48 2.60 -38.85 -34.94
C GLY A 48 3.11 -38.33 -33.59
N THR A 49 3.50 -39.26 -32.73
CA THR A 49 4.10 -39.00 -31.41
C THR A 49 5.21 -37.92 -31.39
N PRO A 50 6.15 -37.85 -32.36
CA PRO A 50 7.18 -36.80 -32.34
C PRO A 50 6.62 -35.38 -32.47
N LEU A 51 5.58 -35.17 -33.27
CA LEU A 51 4.91 -33.88 -33.38
C LEU A 51 4.33 -33.44 -32.03
N LEU A 52 3.66 -34.36 -31.33
CA LEU A 52 3.06 -34.09 -30.02
C LEU A 52 4.13 -33.70 -28.99
N ILE A 53 5.27 -34.38 -28.99
CA ILE A 53 6.39 -34.07 -28.09
C ILE A 53 6.94 -32.66 -28.36
N ILE A 54 7.15 -32.30 -29.63
CA ILE A 54 7.67 -30.98 -30.02
C ILE A 54 6.70 -29.87 -29.59
N VAL A 55 5.39 -30.05 -29.84
CA VAL A 55 4.36 -29.09 -29.45
C VAL A 55 4.30 -28.93 -27.93
N MET A 56 4.34 -30.04 -27.17
CA MET A 56 4.35 -30.01 -25.70
C MET A 56 5.60 -29.32 -25.14
N LEU A 57 6.78 -29.58 -25.70
CA LEU A 57 8.01 -28.88 -25.33
C LEU A 57 7.91 -27.37 -25.58
N GLY A 58 7.29 -26.96 -26.70
CA GLY A 58 7.02 -25.56 -26.99
C GLY A 58 6.13 -24.89 -25.93
N TYR A 59 5.06 -25.57 -25.51
CA TYR A 59 4.19 -25.06 -24.42
C TYR A 59 4.94 -24.94 -23.09
N VAL A 60 5.70 -25.96 -22.72
CA VAL A 60 6.50 -25.94 -21.47
C VAL A 60 7.49 -24.77 -21.51
N LEU A 61 8.19 -24.57 -22.62
CA LEU A 61 9.14 -23.46 -22.77
C LEU A 61 8.45 -22.10 -22.57
N ILE A 62 7.27 -21.90 -23.15
CA ILE A 62 6.53 -20.64 -22.98
C ILE A 62 6.08 -20.45 -21.55
N ILE A 63 5.57 -21.49 -20.89
CA ILE A 63 5.17 -21.40 -19.49
C ILE A 63 6.39 -20.98 -18.66
N VAL A 64 7.55 -21.61 -18.85
CA VAL A 64 8.80 -21.27 -18.16
C VAL A 64 9.18 -19.79 -18.41
N VAL A 65 9.18 -19.34 -19.67
CA VAL A 65 9.53 -17.95 -20.01
C VAL A 65 8.54 -16.95 -19.39
N LEU A 66 7.24 -17.21 -19.49
CA LEU A 66 6.22 -16.36 -18.88
C LEU A 66 6.36 -16.33 -17.36
N THR A 67 6.54 -17.47 -16.71
CA THR A 67 6.75 -17.55 -15.26
C THR A 67 7.99 -16.76 -14.82
N LEU A 68 9.10 -16.85 -15.56
CA LEU A 68 10.30 -16.06 -15.26
C LEU A 68 10.05 -14.56 -15.39
N LEU A 69 9.39 -14.13 -16.48
CA LEU A 69 9.04 -12.72 -16.70
C LEU A 69 8.09 -12.18 -15.63
N PHE A 70 7.03 -12.92 -15.30
CA PHE A 70 6.07 -12.53 -14.27
C PHE A 70 6.68 -12.56 -12.88
N SER A 71 7.50 -13.57 -12.56
CA SER A 71 8.21 -13.65 -11.28
C SER A 71 9.11 -12.43 -11.07
N HIS A 72 9.95 -12.10 -12.05
CA HIS A 72 10.85 -10.95 -11.95
C HIS A 72 10.09 -9.62 -11.86
N ARG A 73 8.97 -9.47 -12.58
CA ARG A 73 8.21 -8.22 -12.64
C ARG A 73 7.21 -8.02 -11.49
N LEU A 74 6.67 -9.09 -10.91
CA LEU A 74 5.69 -9.02 -9.82
C LEU A 74 6.30 -9.39 -8.47
N ILE A 75 6.94 -10.56 -8.35
CA ILE A 75 7.39 -11.09 -7.05
C ILE A 75 8.52 -10.23 -6.48
N GLY A 76 9.48 -9.82 -7.31
CA GLY A 76 10.62 -9.00 -6.89
C GLY A 76 10.22 -7.69 -6.19
N PRO A 77 9.33 -6.86 -6.78
CA PRO A 77 8.79 -5.69 -6.10
C PRO A 77 8.10 -5.99 -4.78
N PHE A 78 7.29 -7.06 -4.69
CA PHE A 78 6.58 -7.40 -3.45
C PHE A 78 7.52 -7.76 -2.31
N GLU A 79 8.61 -8.48 -2.57
CA GLU A 79 9.60 -8.81 -1.54
C GLU A 79 10.29 -7.56 -0.98
N ARG A 80 10.67 -6.61 -1.86
CA ARG A 80 11.23 -5.31 -1.46
C ARG A 80 10.25 -4.52 -0.60
N LEU A 81 9.00 -4.43 -1.06
CA LEU A 81 7.94 -3.71 -0.34
C LEU A 81 7.66 -4.34 1.03
N ASN A 82 7.66 -5.67 1.12
CA ASN A 82 7.50 -6.37 2.40
C ASN A 82 8.65 -6.05 3.38
N THR A 83 9.87 -5.95 2.87
CA THR A 83 11.04 -5.59 3.68
C THR A 83 10.92 -4.16 4.20
N GLU A 84 10.60 -3.19 3.35
CA GLU A 84 10.39 -1.79 3.78
C GLU A 84 9.22 -1.67 4.77
N MET A 85 8.12 -2.39 4.54
CA MET A 85 7.00 -2.44 5.48
C MET A 85 7.38 -3.00 6.84
N ARG A 86 8.27 -4.00 6.90
CA ARG A 86 8.78 -4.53 8.17
C ARG A 86 9.59 -3.49 8.93
N LEU A 87 10.39 -2.67 8.24
CA LEU A 87 11.18 -1.60 8.83
C LEU A 87 10.29 -0.46 9.36
N ILE A 88 9.27 -0.07 8.59
CA ILE A 88 8.26 0.89 9.05
C ILE A 88 7.55 0.37 10.30
N ARG A 89 7.22 -0.93 10.34
CA ARG A 89 6.59 -1.57 11.50
C ARG A 89 7.51 -1.64 12.72
N SER A 90 8.84 -1.72 12.54
CA SER A 90 9.79 -1.70 13.65
C SER A 90 10.05 -0.31 14.23
N GLY A 91 9.39 0.74 13.72
CA GLY A 91 9.44 2.09 14.27
C GLY A 91 10.08 3.14 13.37
N GLU A 92 10.58 2.77 12.18
CA GLU A 92 11.12 3.72 11.21
C GLU A 92 9.99 4.39 10.39
N HIS A 93 9.09 5.13 11.07
CA HIS A 93 7.88 5.70 10.47
C HIS A 93 8.13 6.75 9.38
N HIS A 94 9.33 7.36 9.34
CA HIS A 94 9.74 8.32 8.30
C HIS A 94 10.04 7.66 6.95
N ARG A 95 10.22 6.33 6.91
CA ARG A 95 10.46 5.64 5.64
C ARG A 95 9.25 5.70 4.73
N ARG A 96 9.54 5.59 3.43
CA ARG A 96 8.54 5.52 2.36
C ARG A 96 8.82 4.32 1.48
N LEU A 97 7.74 3.72 1.00
CA LEU A 97 7.81 2.61 0.06
C LEU A 97 8.24 3.14 -1.30
N ASN A 98 9.22 2.49 -1.92
CA ASN A 98 9.73 2.87 -3.23
C ASN A 98 9.66 1.71 -4.23
N VAL A 99 9.42 2.06 -5.49
CA VAL A 99 9.19 1.16 -6.61
C VAL A 99 9.96 1.67 -7.81
N ARG A 100 10.50 0.76 -8.61
CA ARG A 100 11.30 1.13 -9.78
C ARG A 100 10.41 1.69 -10.88
N ARG A 101 10.99 2.51 -11.78
CA ARG A 101 10.27 3.03 -12.95
C ARG A 101 9.75 1.95 -13.90
N ASN A 102 10.35 0.76 -13.90
CA ASN A 102 9.94 -0.36 -14.74
C ASN A 102 9.02 -1.36 -14.02
N ASP A 103 8.76 -1.15 -12.72
CA ASP A 103 7.79 -1.95 -11.99
C ASP A 103 6.36 -1.65 -12.53
N ASP A 104 5.44 -2.57 -12.29
CA ASP A 104 4.07 -2.48 -12.78
C ASP A 104 3.38 -1.17 -12.35
N ILE A 105 2.64 -0.54 -13.28
CA ILE A 105 2.01 0.76 -13.05
C ILE A 105 1.00 0.73 -11.91
N TYR A 106 0.29 -0.39 -11.72
CA TYR A 106 -0.69 -0.54 -10.65
C TYR A 106 -0.01 -0.66 -9.30
N ILE A 107 1.12 -1.38 -9.22
CA ILE A 107 1.94 -1.42 -8.00
C ILE A 107 2.39 0.00 -7.66
N ARG A 108 2.86 0.79 -8.63
CA ARG A 108 3.28 2.18 -8.36
C ARG A 108 2.15 3.07 -7.86
N SER A 109 0.97 2.96 -8.48
CA SER A 109 -0.22 3.71 -8.05
C SER A 109 -0.61 3.34 -6.62
N PHE A 110 -0.67 2.04 -6.32
CA PHE A 110 -0.95 1.55 -4.98
C PHE A 110 0.06 2.05 -3.95
N ILE A 111 1.36 2.00 -4.26
CA ILE A 111 2.41 2.46 -3.35
C ILE A 111 2.34 3.96 -3.08
N LYS A 112 1.89 4.76 -4.05
CA LYS A 112 1.64 6.19 -3.83
C LYS A 112 0.54 6.41 -2.77
N GLU A 113 -0.57 5.68 -2.87
CA GLU A 113 -1.67 5.76 -1.89
C GLU A 113 -1.21 5.28 -0.51
N VAL A 114 -0.44 4.19 -0.43
CA VAL A 114 0.11 3.72 0.85
C VAL A 114 1.03 4.77 1.49
N ASN A 115 1.87 5.42 0.69
CA ASN A 115 2.74 6.49 1.20
C ASN A 115 1.96 7.72 1.69
N MET A 116 0.81 8.03 1.10
CA MET A 116 -0.09 9.07 1.62
C MET A 116 -0.64 8.69 2.99
N ILE A 117 -1.11 7.46 3.16
CA ILE A 117 -1.59 6.95 4.45
C ILE A 117 -0.47 6.99 5.51
N LEU A 118 0.76 6.60 5.14
CA LEU A 118 1.91 6.68 6.03
C LEU A 118 2.24 8.12 6.44
N GLN A 119 2.10 9.07 5.52
CA GLN A 119 2.30 10.49 5.81
C GLN A 119 1.24 11.02 6.77
N GLU A 120 -0.04 10.70 6.56
CA GLU A 120 -1.12 11.07 7.49
C GLU A 120 -0.87 10.48 8.88
N TYR A 121 -0.48 9.20 8.95
CA TYR A 121 -0.16 8.53 10.20
C TYR A 121 1.02 9.18 10.94
N GLU A 122 2.06 9.58 10.20
CA GLU A 122 3.22 10.28 10.76
C GLU A 122 2.84 11.66 11.33
N MET A 123 1.99 12.40 10.62
CA MET A 123 1.46 13.68 11.10
C MET A 123 0.64 13.50 12.38
N ASP A 124 -0.22 12.49 12.45
CA ASP A 124 -1.00 12.15 13.64
C ASP A 124 -0.11 11.78 14.84
N MET A 125 0.95 11.00 14.60
CA MET A 125 1.91 10.64 15.63
C MET A 125 2.68 11.86 16.15
N GLN A 126 3.12 12.74 15.26
CA GLN A 126 3.79 13.97 15.63
C GLN A 126 2.86 14.88 16.45
N TYR A 127 1.61 15.06 16.01
CA TYR A 127 0.61 15.83 16.73
C TYR A 127 0.38 15.28 18.15
N LYS A 128 0.24 13.95 18.30
CA LYS A 128 0.10 13.33 19.63
C LYS A 128 1.31 13.59 20.52
N LYS A 129 2.52 13.51 19.96
CA LYS A 129 3.76 13.79 20.70
C LYS A 129 3.81 15.24 21.17
N ASP A 130 3.46 16.18 20.30
CA ASP A 130 3.42 17.60 20.61
C ASP A 130 2.36 17.90 21.69
N LEU A 131 1.19 17.26 21.61
CA LEU A 131 0.14 17.36 22.62
C LEU A 131 0.60 16.82 23.99
N ILE A 132 1.31 15.69 24.02
CA ILE A 132 1.86 15.12 25.27
C ILE A 132 2.90 16.06 25.87
N MET A 133 3.85 16.56 25.07
CA MET A 133 4.86 17.52 25.55
C MET A 133 4.22 18.80 26.09
N TYR A 134 3.16 19.27 25.43
CA TYR A 134 2.41 20.43 25.86
C TYR A 134 1.70 20.19 27.21
N ILE A 135 1.03 19.05 27.35
CA ILE A 135 0.35 18.66 28.60
C ILE A 135 1.36 18.53 29.74
N ASP A 136 2.49 17.86 29.49
CA ASP A 136 3.55 17.66 30.48
C ASP A 136 4.12 19.01 30.96
N SER A 137 4.43 19.92 30.03
CA SER A 137 4.91 21.26 30.37
C SER A 137 3.90 22.06 31.22
N ASP A 138 2.62 22.03 30.87
CA ASP A 138 1.59 22.76 31.62
C ASP A 138 1.38 22.11 33.02
N LEU A 139 1.42 20.78 33.13
CA LEU A 139 1.33 20.07 34.41
C LEU A 139 2.52 20.35 35.33
N ILE A 140 3.75 20.34 34.80
CA ILE A 140 4.96 20.72 35.55
C ILE A 140 4.81 22.16 36.07
N SER A 141 4.26 23.07 35.27
CA SER A 141 4.02 24.46 35.72
C SER A 141 3.02 24.57 36.88
N ILE A 142 2.02 23.68 36.91
CA ILE A 142 1.04 23.60 38.01
C ILE A 142 1.69 22.99 39.25
N ILE A 143 2.52 21.95 39.09
CA ILE A 143 3.26 21.32 40.19
C ILE A 143 4.19 22.33 40.85
N ALA A 144 4.99 23.07 40.06
CA ALA A 144 5.88 24.11 40.58
C ALA A 144 5.13 25.18 41.39
N LEU A 145 3.95 25.60 40.92
CA LEU A 145 3.07 26.53 41.63
C LEU A 145 2.57 26.00 42.99
N ILE A 146 2.41 24.69 43.12
CA ILE A 146 2.01 24.04 44.38
C ILE A 146 3.21 23.94 45.33
N GLU A 147 4.39 23.61 44.79
CA GLU A 147 5.64 23.45 45.55
C GLU A 147 6.20 24.77 46.08
N GLU A 148 5.99 25.89 45.38
CA GLU A 148 6.43 27.24 45.81
C GLU A 148 5.68 27.77 47.07
N GLY A 149 4.66 27.07 47.57
CA GLY A 149 3.95 27.38 48.82
C GLY A 149 2.67 28.19 48.66
N GLU A 150 1.69 27.92 49.54
CA GLU A 150 0.25 28.32 49.51
C GLU A 150 -0.20 29.25 48.36
N PRO A 151 -0.29 28.72 47.12
CA PRO A 151 -1.02 29.43 46.08
C PRO A 151 -2.46 29.62 46.55
N SER A 152 -3.00 30.83 46.44
CA SER A 152 -4.42 31.04 46.74
C SER A 152 -5.24 30.06 45.90
N LYS A 153 -6.29 29.46 46.49
CA LYS A 153 -7.19 28.53 45.79
C LYS A 153 -7.65 29.09 44.44
N ASP A 154 -7.81 30.41 44.34
CA ASP A 154 -8.21 31.11 43.13
C ASP A 154 -7.14 31.05 42.04
N LYS A 155 -5.85 31.26 42.35
CA LYS A 155 -4.75 31.15 41.38
C LYS A 155 -4.62 29.73 40.83
N LEU A 156 -4.74 28.73 41.69
CA LEU A 156 -4.68 27.33 41.27
C LEU A 156 -5.88 26.98 40.37
N ARG A 157 -7.08 27.41 40.77
CA ARG A 157 -8.30 27.22 39.98
C ARG A 157 -8.21 27.89 38.61
N GLU A 158 -7.67 29.10 38.54
CA GLU A 158 -7.49 29.85 37.29
C GLU A 158 -6.53 29.12 36.34
N ARG A 159 -5.40 28.61 36.86
CA ARG A 159 -4.43 27.84 36.07
C ARG A 159 -5.00 26.52 35.55
N VAL A 160 -5.74 25.79 36.38
CA VAL A 160 -6.39 24.53 35.96
C VAL A 160 -7.48 24.80 34.91
N LEU A 161 -8.26 25.87 35.07
CA LEU A 161 -9.26 26.28 34.07
C LEU A 161 -8.61 26.72 32.75
N ALA A 162 -7.51 27.46 32.81
CA ALA A 162 -6.75 27.87 31.63
C ALA A 162 -6.19 26.64 30.89
N PHE A 163 -5.63 25.68 31.62
CA PHE A 163 -5.18 24.40 31.07
C PHE A 163 -6.34 23.63 30.40
N HIS A 164 -7.47 23.47 31.09
CA HIS A 164 -8.64 22.79 30.54
C HIS A 164 -9.17 23.46 29.26
N LYS A 165 -9.27 24.80 29.25
CA LYS A 165 -9.73 25.56 28.07
C LYS A 165 -8.79 25.39 26.88
N LYS A 166 -7.49 25.43 27.12
CA LYS A 166 -6.47 25.17 26.09
C LYS A 166 -6.56 23.75 25.55
N LEU A 167 -6.66 22.75 26.42
CA LEU A 167 -6.78 21.34 26.03
C LEU A 167 -8.02 21.09 25.18
N LYS A 168 -9.18 21.64 25.58
CA LYS A 168 -10.41 21.57 24.80
C LYS A 168 -10.25 22.20 23.40
N SER A 169 -9.62 23.37 23.32
CA SER A 169 -9.39 24.05 22.04
C SER A 169 -8.45 23.30 21.08
N ASN A 170 -7.51 22.50 21.62
CA ASN A 170 -6.61 21.69 20.81
C ASN A 170 -7.29 20.42 20.28
N VAL A 171 -8.18 19.80 21.08
CA VAL A 171 -8.95 18.63 20.67
C VAL A 171 -9.95 18.97 19.56
N GLU A 172 -10.61 20.13 19.62
CA GLU A 172 -11.61 20.59 18.62
C GLU A 172 -11.00 21.01 17.26
N LYS A 173 -9.67 21.11 17.13
CA LYS A 173 -8.98 21.42 15.87
C LYS A 173 -8.66 20.20 15.01
N THR A 174 -8.92 19.00 15.52
CA THR A 174 -8.72 17.69 14.88
C THR A 174 -10.03 17.21 14.25
#